data_AF-A0A8J4WPG3-F1
#
_entry.id   AF-A0A8J4WPG3-F1
#
_cell.length_a   1.000
_cell.length_b   1.000
_cell.length_c   1.000
_cell.angle_alpha   90.00
_cell.angle_beta   90.00
_cell.angle_gamma   90.00
#
_symmetry.space_group_name_H-M   'P 1'
#
loop_
_entity.id
_entity.type
_entity.pdbx_description
1 polymer ?
#
loop_
_entity_poly.entity_id
_entity_poly.type
_entity_poly.pdbx_seq_one_letter_code
_entity_poly.pdbx_strand_id
1 'polypeptide(L)'
;MPVLALHSFSKAIEIPAGLHNQPLDGWQTSARLSTLLSRFGIRVLGDLHGRKVVDFAWEKNCGPKTLYELDLLARRARFRNGKAFCNCHRRDCVHASHDFSATDSEGATAKMQEDAASFAIPKSICHLAFNELPITTRLANVVRSMGARSLGDLNGRSAFELLQHRACGWGTISEIQQLIERAVSGEFDVAQIEEAAAAAELLSLLEQALAKLPLRDRQFVLARIGAQTGNGRSPGADLLCLSYAEIGRRYGLTRARVHKVFGNTLDSLRKIWGPRVPRLLEVIKWRCLSTICPLTPQLLEKWVGSRAVCSSRPTTRDCLNSFRLSMEAYVRLIAALDKNIPCRPETNHKLPRIDDPVGQFDLTLAHVVREAGGQITVAEAYRRLSHPGGRHYRRLTVEKFLQMLRCVECTVVEFKDPEVPIVSLRPSNGGVLFRDVAGQNGKSSTARKVRSNLPAIQFLRTASANAKQSEGAKLMPVCPGLKATTPVTML
;
A
#
# COMPACT_ATOMS: atom_id res chain seq x y z
N MET A 1 19.12 -24.21 1.56
CA MET A 1 18.64 -22.86 1.18
C MET A 1 19.40 -21.85 2.04
N PRO A 2 20.41 -21.13 1.51
CA PRO A 2 21.29 -20.34 2.35
C PRO A 2 20.71 -18.94 2.60
N VAL A 3 20.22 -18.76 3.82
CA VAL A 3 20.00 -17.46 4.47
C VAL A 3 21.39 -17.01 4.93
N LEU A 4 22.11 -16.18 4.16
CA LEU A 4 23.50 -15.80 4.49
C LEU A 4 23.77 -14.36 4.07
N ALA A 5 23.78 -13.45 5.05
CA ALA A 5 24.55 -12.20 5.01
C ALA A 5 24.72 -11.59 6.41
N LEU A 6 23.74 -11.80 7.31
CA LEU A 6 23.83 -11.38 8.71
C LEU A 6 24.18 -12.46 9.71
N HIS A 7 24.24 -13.73 9.31
CA HIS A 7 24.45 -14.80 10.29
C HIS A 7 25.73 -14.59 11.10
N SER A 8 26.74 -13.87 10.61
CA SER A 8 27.95 -13.57 11.40
C SER A 8 27.71 -12.53 12.50
N PHE A 9 26.87 -11.51 12.29
CA PHE A 9 26.59 -10.44 13.27
C PHE A 9 25.40 -10.74 14.18
N SER A 10 24.43 -11.52 13.70
CA SER A 10 23.34 -12.10 14.48
C SER A 10 23.73 -13.41 15.15
N LYS A 11 24.86 -14.01 14.77
CA LYS A 11 25.42 -15.16 15.50
C LYS A 11 25.72 -14.72 16.91
N ALA A 12 25.36 -15.57 17.85
CA ALA A 12 26.04 -15.58 19.12
C ALA A 12 27.55 -15.68 18.88
N ILE A 13 28.29 -14.77 19.49
CA ILE A 13 29.74 -14.83 19.57
C ILE A 13 30.06 -16.14 20.32
N GLU A 14 30.84 -16.99 19.68
CA GLU A 14 31.24 -18.28 20.24
C GLU A 14 32.69 -18.13 20.69
N ILE A 15 32.88 -18.09 22.01
CA ILE A 15 34.19 -18.06 22.64
C ILE A 15 34.46 -19.47 23.17
N PRO A 16 35.60 -20.09 22.84
CA PRO A 16 35.96 -21.39 23.39
C PRO A 16 36.03 -21.38 24.92
N ALA A 17 35.56 -22.43 25.58
CA ALA A 17 35.50 -22.53 27.04
C ALA A 17 36.85 -22.26 27.74
N GLY A 18 37.96 -22.74 27.16
CA GLY A 18 39.31 -22.51 27.68
C GLY A 18 39.76 -21.04 27.70
N LEU A 19 39.04 -20.15 26.99
CA LEU A 19 39.32 -18.72 26.95
C LEU A 19 38.32 -17.90 27.76
N HIS A 20 37.29 -18.50 28.37
CA HIS A 20 36.22 -17.75 29.04
C HIS A 20 36.73 -16.84 30.16
N ASN A 21 37.73 -17.29 30.92
CA ASN A 21 38.28 -16.55 32.05
C ASN A 21 39.46 -15.63 31.66
N GLN A 22 39.77 -15.50 30.37
CA GLN A 22 40.86 -14.60 29.98
C GLN A 22 40.42 -13.13 30.06
N PRO A 23 41.15 -12.28 30.80
CA PRO A 23 40.85 -10.86 30.89
C PRO A 23 41.04 -10.18 29.54
N LEU A 24 40.16 -9.23 29.22
CA LEU A 24 40.23 -8.48 27.96
C LEU A 24 41.47 -7.59 27.86
N ASP A 25 42.09 -7.22 28.98
CA ASP A 25 43.33 -6.42 28.99
C ASP A 25 44.50 -7.11 28.30
N GLY A 26 44.50 -8.45 28.26
CA GLY A 26 45.48 -9.25 27.52
C GLY A 26 45.24 -9.29 26.01
N TRP A 27 44.15 -8.69 25.54
CA TRP A 27 43.78 -8.61 24.13
C TRP A 27 43.95 -7.17 23.67
N GLN A 28 44.84 -6.96 22.69
CA GLN A 28 45.05 -5.64 22.09
C GLN A 28 43.75 -5.14 21.47
N THR A 29 43.06 -4.26 22.20
CA THR A 29 41.84 -3.57 21.78
C THR A 29 42.07 -2.07 21.85
N SER A 30 41.41 -1.32 20.98
CA SER A 30 41.41 0.13 20.96
C SER A 30 40.70 0.67 22.19
N ALA A 31 41.06 1.89 22.59
CA ALA A 31 40.40 2.59 23.69
C ALA A 31 38.86 2.68 23.50
N ARG A 32 38.39 2.79 22.25
CA ARG A 32 36.96 2.84 21.94
C ARG A 32 36.26 1.51 22.21
N LEU A 33 36.83 0.40 21.74
CA LEU A 33 36.26 -0.92 21.98
C LEU A 33 36.35 -1.27 23.48
N SER A 34 37.47 -0.98 24.13
CA SER A 34 37.63 -1.21 25.58
C SER A 34 36.58 -0.43 26.40
N THR A 35 36.36 0.85 26.08
CA THR A 35 35.32 1.66 26.76
C THR A 35 33.92 1.09 26.51
N LEU A 36 33.64 0.64 25.29
CA LEU A 36 32.37 0.00 24.94
C LEU A 36 32.16 -1.29 25.76
N LEU A 37 33.15 -2.19 25.77
CA LEU A 37 33.08 -3.47 26.50
C LEU A 37 32.91 -3.25 28.01
N SER A 38 33.68 -2.32 28.59
CA SER A 38 33.56 -1.96 29.99
C SER A 38 32.17 -1.45 30.35
N ARG A 39 31.52 -0.68 29.46
CA ARG A 39 30.17 -0.16 29.68
C ARG A 39 29.10 -1.26 29.72
N PHE A 40 29.33 -2.36 29.01
CA PHE A 40 28.48 -3.55 29.04
C PHE A 40 28.83 -4.51 30.19
N GLY A 41 29.78 -4.13 31.04
CA GLY A 41 30.26 -4.98 32.13
C GLY A 41 31.05 -6.20 31.65
N ILE A 42 31.57 -6.16 30.42
CA ILE A 42 32.33 -7.26 29.81
C ILE A 42 33.78 -7.08 30.26
N ARG A 43 34.27 -8.00 31.09
CA ARG A 43 35.62 -7.94 31.68
C ARG A 43 36.50 -9.08 31.17
N VAL A 44 35.91 -10.23 30.90
CA VAL A 44 36.60 -11.40 30.36
C VAL A 44 36.01 -11.78 29.00
N LEU A 45 36.78 -12.53 28.20
CA LEU A 45 36.31 -13.00 26.90
C LEU A 45 35.01 -13.82 26.98
N GLY A 46 34.83 -14.61 28.04
CA GLY A 46 33.63 -15.43 28.25
C GLY A 46 32.34 -14.60 28.31
N ASP A 47 32.40 -13.35 28.76
CA ASP A 47 31.24 -12.45 28.86
C ASP A 47 30.68 -12.05 27.48
N LEU A 48 31.50 -12.17 26.43
CA LEU A 48 31.07 -12.01 25.04
C LEU A 48 30.35 -13.24 24.51
N HIS A 49 30.54 -14.41 25.11
CA HIS A 49 29.94 -15.65 24.64
C HIS A 49 28.41 -15.55 24.69
N GLY A 50 27.73 -15.97 23.62
CA GLY A 50 26.27 -15.91 23.53
C GLY A 50 25.72 -14.53 23.10
N ARG A 51 26.50 -13.45 23.26
CA ARG A 51 26.10 -12.10 22.79
C ARG A 51 26.26 -11.98 21.29
N LYS A 52 25.48 -11.11 20.66
CA LYS A 52 25.57 -10.85 19.22
C LYS A 52 26.31 -9.55 18.99
N VAL A 53 27.10 -9.46 17.92
CA VAL A 53 27.80 -8.20 17.57
C VAL A 53 26.81 -7.05 17.35
N VAL A 54 25.62 -7.36 16.83
CA VAL A 54 24.54 -6.37 16.65
C VAL A 54 24.02 -5.76 17.96
N ASP A 55 24.17 -6.46 19.10
CA ASP A 55 23.73 -5.95 20.41
C ASP A 55 24.49 -4.68 20.80
N PHE A 56 25.69 -4.50 20.26
CA PHE A 56 26.57 -3.35 20.48
C PHE A 56 26.36 -2.23 19.45
N ALA A 57 25.72 -2.52 18.31
CA ALA A 57 25.64 -1.58 17.18
C ALA A 57 24.80 -0.33 17.49
N TRP A 58 23.96 -0.40 18.52
CA TRP A 58 23.05 0.68 18.93
C TRP A 58 23.68 1.66 19.93
N GLU A 59 24.91 1.40 20.36
CA GLU A 59 25.56 2.21 21.38
C GLU A 59 26.19 3.48 20.86
N LYS A 60 26.15 4.51 21.70
CA LYS A 60 26.83 5.77 21.41
C LYS A 60 28.32 5.50 21.22
N ASN A 61 28.90 6.05 20.16
CA ASN A 61 30.29 5.88 19.75
C ASN A 61 30.66 4.47 19.25
N CYS A 62 29.68 3.58 19.03
CA CYS A 62 29.90 2.30 18.38
C CYS A 62 29.82 2.45 16.86
N GLY A 63 30.88 3.01 16.28
CA GLY A 63 31.01 3.15 14.83
C GLY A 63 31.33 1.81 14.14
N PRO A 64 31.26 1.76 12.80
CA PRO A 64 31.62 0.57 12.02
C PRO A 64 33.02 0.02 12.36
N LYS A 65 33.99 0.90 12.61
CA LYS A 65 35.36 0.52 13.02
C LYS A 65 35.37 -0.25 14.36
N THR A 66 34.56 0.16 15.33
CA THR A 66 34.49 -0.49 16.64
C THR A 66 33.83 -1.87 16.56
N LEU A 67 32.73 -2.00 15.80
CA LEU A 67 32.07 -3.29 15.60
C LEU A 67 32.95 -4.30 14.83
N TYR A 68 33.70 -3.80 13.85
CA TYR A 68 34.69 -4.59 13.14
C TYR A 68 35.77 -5.11 14.08
N GLU A 69 36.29 -4.24 14.94
CA GLU A 69 37.31 -4.63 15.91
C GLU A 69 36.79 -5.69 16.90
N LEU A 70 35.51 -5.58 17.29
CA LEU A 70 34.83 -6.59 18.10
C LEU A 70 34.70 -7.94 17.37
N ASP A 71 34.33 -7.94 16.09
CA ASP A 71 34.29 -9.18 15.29
C ASP A 71 35.70 -9.80 15.17
N LEU A 72 36.72 -8.97 14.95
CA LEU A 72 38.11 -9.42 14.88
C LEU A 72 38.58 -10.04 16.20
N LEU A 73 38.22 -9.43 17.33
CA LEU A 73 38.49 -9.97 18.67
C LEU A 73 37.87 -11.36 18.83
N ALA A 74 36.58 -11.52 18.47
CA ALA A 74 35.87 -12.79 18.53
C ALA A 74 36.52 -13.86 17.63
N ARG A 75 36.91 -13.50 16.40
CA ARG A 75 37.62 -14.42 15.49
C ARG A 75 38.98 -14.84 16.05
N ARG A 76 39.79 -13.90 16.55
CA ARG A 76 41.10 -14.21 17.15
C ARG A 76 40.97 -15.18 18.33
N ALA A 77 39.94 -15.02 19.16
CA ALA A 77 39.64 -15.96 20.25
C ALA A 77 39.39 -17.38 19.72
N ARG A 78 38.62 -17.53 18.63
CA ARG A 78 38.38 -18.85 18.02
C ARG A 78 39.66 -19.49 17.47
N PHE A 79 40.50 -18.73 16.76
CA PHE A 79 41.72 -19.28 16.16
C PHE A 79 42.80 -19.65 17.17
N ARG A 80 42.90 -18.93 18.30
CA ARG A 80 43.90 -19.22 19.35
C ARG A 80 43.67 -20.58 20.02
N ASN A 81 42.44 -21.10 20.00
CA ASN A 81 42.09 -22.40 20.57
C ASN A 81 42.51 -23.59 19.69
N GLY A 82 42.84 -23.37 18.42
CA GLY A 82 43.27 -24.43 17.48
C GLY A 82 44.77 -24.73 17.52
N LYS A 83 45.59 -23.82 18.05
CA LYS A 83 47.01 -24.06 18.31
C LYS A 83 47.18 -24.35 19.79
N ALA A 84 47.16 -25.64 20.14
CA ALA A 84 47.60 -26.10 21.45
C ALA A 84 48.90 -25.38 21.80
N PHE A 85 48.92 -24.76 22.97
CA PHE A 85 50.10 -24.15 23.59
C PHE A 85 51.14 -25.27 23.78
N CYS A 86 51.94 -25.54 22.75
CA CYS A 86 53.16 -26.31 22.92
C CYS A 86 54.09 -25.42 23.74
N ASN A 87 54.10 -25.65 25.05
CA ASN A 87 55.04 -25.10 26.01
C ASN A 87 56.47 -25.33 25.50
N CYS A 88 57.04 -24.35 24.81
CA CYS A 88 58.49 -24.23 24.68
C CYS A 88 58.89 -22.97 25.43
N HIS A 89 59.38 -23.19 26.65
CA HIS A 89 60.20 -22.24 27.38
C HIS A 89 61.38 -21.82 26.50
N ARG A 90 61.25 -20.72 25.77
CA ARG A 90 62.41 -19.96 25.31
C ARG A 90 62.24 -18.52 25.79
N ARG A 91 62.79 -18.29 26.98
CA ARG A 91 63.21 -16.97 27.43
C ARG A 91 64.15 -16.44 26.35
N ASP A 92 63.66 -15.55 25.51
CA ASP A 92 64.42 -14.46 24.92
C ASP A 92 63.42 -13.37 24.56
N CYS A 93 63.33 -12.40 25.48
CA CYS A 93 62.63 -11.15 25.31
C CYS A 93 63.35 -10.34 24.23
N VAL A 94 62.91 -10.48 22.98
CA VAL A 94 63.10 -9.43 21.98
C VAL A 94 61.76 -8.71 21.89
N HIS A 95 61.78 -7.43 22.29
CA HIS A 95 60.68 -6.49 22.12
C HIS A 95 60.32 -6.36 20.63
N ALA A 96 59.49 -7.28 20.12
CA ALA A 96 58.72 -7.04 18.92
C ALA A 96 57.59 -6.08 19.31
N SER A 97 57.91 -4.78 19.35
CA SER A 97 56.92 -3.73 19.21
C SER A 97 56.29 -3.91 17.84
N HIS A 98 55.29 -4.78 17.73
CA HIS A 98 54.29 -4.68 16.67
C HIS A 98 53.40 -3.50 17.03
N ASP A 99 53.98 -2.31 16.89
CA ASP A 99 53.20 -1.10 16.68
C ASP A 99 52.29 -1.41 15.50
N PHE A 100 50.99 -1.31 15.72
CA PHE A 100 49.95 -1.45 14.72
C PHE A 100 50.13 -0.31 13.71
N SER A 101 51.10 -0.45 12.80
CA SER A 101 51.36 0.54 11.77
C SER A 101 50.14 0.59 10.87
N ALA A 102 49.67 1.80 10.55
CA ALA A 102 48.47 1.99 9.73
C ALA A 102 48.57 1.30 8.34
N THR A 103 49.77 0.91 7.91
CA THR A 103 50.06 0.21 6.66
C THR A 103 49.66 -1.28 6.66
N ASP A 104 49.68 -1.98 7.79
CA ASP A 104 49.18 -3.38 7.87
C ASP A 104 47.64 -3.44 7.88
N SER A 105 46.98 -2.31 8.10
CA SER A 105 45.53 -2.18 8.04
C SER A 105 44.98 -2.20 6.60
N GLU A 106 45.77 -1.84 5.59
CA GLU A 106 45.33 -1.85 4.19
C GLU A 106 45.29 -3.28 3.62
N GLY A 107 46.27 -4.11 3.95
CA GLY A 107 46.26 -5.54 3.55
C GLY A 107 45.17 -6.36 4.25
N ALA A 108 44.88 -6.06 5.52
CA ALA A 108 43.81 -6.72 6.27
C ALA A 108 42.39 -6.30 5.81
N THR A 109 42.22 -5.05 5.34
CA THR A 109 40.93 -4.58 4.80
C THR A 109 40.61 -5.18 3.43
N ALA A 110 41.61 -5.39 2.57
CA ALA A 110 41.43 -6.06 1.27
C ALA A 110 40.97 -7.53 1.41
N LYS A 111 41.57 -8.30 2.34
CA LYS A 111 41.14 -9.69 2.61
C LYS A 111 39.78 -9.80 3.30
N MET A 112 39.33 -8.76 4.00
CA MET A 112 38.00 -8.75 4.68
C MET A 112 36.84 -8.37 3.76
N GLN A 113 37.12 -7.82 2.58
CA GLN A 113 36.10 -7.57 1.58
C GLN A 113 35.58 -8.86 0.94
N GLU A 114 36.39 -9.93 0.91
CA GLU A 114 35.99 -11.26 0.39
C GLU A 114 35.08 -12.05 1.37
N ASP A 115 35.25 -11.87 2.68
CA ASP A 115 34.53 -12.61 3.73
C ASP A 115 33.22 -11.94 4.18
N ALA A 116 32.99 -10.70 3.75
CA ALA A 116 31.77 -9.96 4.06
C ALA A 116 30.60 -10.54 3.26
N ALA A 117 29.77 -11.32 3.93
CA ALA A 117 28.65 -12.00 3.31
C ALA A 117 27.76 -11.00 2.55
N SER A 118 27.75 -11.16 1.23
CA SER A 118 27.07 -10.27 0.29
C SER A 118 25.57 -10.53 0.31
N PHE A 119 24.76 -9.52 -0.05
CA PHE A 119 23.32 -9.72 -0.17
C PHE A 119 23.02 -10.73 -1.27
N ALA A 120 22.40 -11.85 -0.92
CA ALA A 120 21.84 -12.80 -1.86
C ALA A 120 20.37 -12.45 -2.11
N ILE A 121 20.05 -12.00 -3.32
CA ILE A 121 18.71 -11.58 -3.70
C ILE A 121 18.08 -12.66 -4.60
N PRO A 122 17.05 -13.39 -4.13
CA PRO A 122 16.37 -14.38 -4.96
C PRO A 122 15.79 -13.77 -6.24
N LYS A 123 15.81 -14.53 -7.33
CA LYS A 123 15.25 -14.12 -8.65
C LYS A 123 13.77 -13.74 -8.56
N SER A 124 13.02 -14.33 -7.62
CA SER A 124 11.60 -14.01 -7.39
C SER A 124 11.37 -12.58 -6.90
N ILE A 125 12.37 -11.92 -6.29
CA ILE A 125 12.21 -10.57 -5.71
C ILE A 125 13.15 -9.53 -6.32
N CYS A 126 14.04 -9.92 -7.23
CA CYS A 126 15.05 -9.03 -7.78
C CYS A 126 14.45 -7.86 -8.59
N HIS A 127 13.23 -8.01 -9.09
CA HIS A 127 12.53 -7.00 -9.88
C HIS A 127 11.81 -5.93 -9.04
N LEU A 128 11.75 -6.07 -7.71
CA LEU A 128 11.06 -5.11 -6.84
C LEU A 128 11.79 -3.76 -6.83
N ALA A 129 11.10 -2.70 -7.24
CA ALA A 129 11.67 -1.37 -7.38
C ALA A 129 11.64 -0.58 -6.06
N PHE A 130 12.72 0.12 -5.73
CA PHE A 130 12.83 0.86 -4.47
C PHE A 130 11.82 2.01 -4.30
N ASN A 131 11.33 2.57 -5.40
CA ASN A 131 10.32 3.64 -5.36
C ASN A 131 8.94 3.16 -4.90
N GLU A 132 8.66 1.86 -5.03
CA GLU A 132 7.41 1.20 -4.65
C GLU A 132 7.48 0.58 -3.24
N LEU A 133 8.68 0.33 -2.73
CA LEU A 133 8.91 -0.30 -1.43
C LEU A 133 8.82 0.69 -0.26
N PRO A 134 8.52 0.20 0.96
CA PRO A 134 8.46 1.03 2.16
C PRO A 134 9.85 1.31 2.71
N ILE A 135 10.58 2.19 2.03
CA ILE A 135 11.93 2.57 2.42
C ILE A 135 11.96 3.93 3.12
N THR A 136 12.85 4.07 4.09
CA THR A 136 13.15 5.33 4.75
C THR A 136 13.82 6.30 3.77
N THR A 137 13.73 7.60 4.06
CA THR A 137 14.44 8.63 3.29
C THR A 137 15.95 8.38 3.23
N ARG A 138 16.52 7.80 4.30
CA ARG A 138 17.96 7.50 4.35
C ARG A 138 18.30 6.38 3.37
N LEU A 139 17.58 5.26 3.40
CA LEU A 139 17.76 4.18 2.44
C LEU A 139 17.52 4.68 1.00
N ALA A 140 16.45 5.45 0.77
CA ALA A 140 16.15 6.04 -0.53
C ALA A 140 17.31 6.90 -1.09
N ASN A 141 18.01 7.65 -0.24
CA ASN A 141 19.15 8.45 -0.65
C ASN A 141 20.39 7.59 -0.94
N VAL A 142 20.61 6.52 -0.16
CA VAL A 142 21.71 5.56 -0.38
C VAL A 142 21.52 4.82 -1.71
N VAL A 143 20.36 4.23 -1.96
CA VAL A 143 20.11 3.51 -3.22
C VAL A 143 20.17 4.45 -4.42
N ARG A 144 19.71 5.69 -4.28
CA ARG A 144 19.81 6.71 -5.34
C ARG A 144 21.27 7.10 -5.61
N SER A 145 22.09 7.32 -4.58
CA SER A 145 23.50 7.70 -4.77
C SER A 145 24.32 6.58 -5.38
N MET A 146 23.91 5.32 -5.16
CA MET A 146 24.48 4.15 -5.82
C MET A 146 23.97 3.90 -7.24
N GLY A 147 22.90 4.60 -7.66
CA GLY A 147 22.20 4.32 -8.92
C GLY A 147 21.36 3.03 -8.92
N ALA A 148 21.12 2.42 -7.76
CA ALA A 148 20.30 1.23 -7.62
C ALA A 148 18.81 1.59 -7.74
N ARG A 149 18.09 0.85 -8.60
CA ARG A 149 16.66 1.05 -8.89
C ARG A 149 15.80 -0.07 -8.32
N SER A 150 16.37 -1.26 -8.13
CA SER A 150 15.68 -2.48 -7.70
C SER A 150 16.45 -3.24 -6.62
N LEU A 151 15.78 -4.15 -5.91
CA LEU A 151 16.46 -5.06 -4.97
C LEU A 151 17.54 -5.90 -5.67
N GLY A 152 17.35 -6.26 -6.94
CA GLY A 152 18.34 -7.00 -7.73
C GLY A 152 19.69 -6.29 -7.86
N ASP A 153 19.71 -4.96 -7.86
CA ASP A 153 20.94 -4.17 -7.97
C ASP A 153 21.83 -4.26 -6.71
N LEU A 154 21.28 -4.79 -5.61
CA LEU A 154 22.03 -5.10 -4.39
C LEU A 154 22.64 -6.51 -4.40
N ASN A 155 22.27 -7.37 -5.36
CA ASN A 155 22.75 -8.74 -5.39
C ASN A 155 24.27 -8.79 -5.55
N GLY A 156 24.94 -9.53 -4.67
CA GLY A 156 26.40 -9.62 -4.65
C GLY A 156 27.12 -8.42 -4.05
N ARG A 157 26.41 -7.37 -3.61
CA ARG A 157 27.03 -6.27 -2.85
C ARG A 157 27.23 -6.66 -1.40
N SER A 158 28.33 -6.25 -0.81
CA SER A 158 28.57 -6.48 0.63
C SER A 158 27.98 -5.37 1.49
N ALA A 159 27.65 -5.67 2.75
CA ALA A 159 27.23 -4.65 3.70
C ALA A 159 28.32 -3.58 3.91
N PHE A 160 29.60 -3.96 3.81
CA PHE A 160 30.72 -3.04 3.94
C PHE A 160 30.83 -2.07 2.76
N GLU A 161 30.60 -2.53 1.52
CA GLU A 161 30.51 -1.65 0.35
C GLU A 161 29.41 -0.59 0.55
N LEU A 162 28.23 -1.02 1.04
CA LEU A 162 27.15 -0.08 1.32
C LEU A 162 27.52 0.94 2.39
N LEU A 163 28.25 0.55 3.44
CA LEU A 163 28.71 1.44 4.50
C LEU A 163 29.74 2.48 4.03
N GLN A 164 30.38 2.29 2.87
CA GLN A 164 31.25 3.31 2.27
C GLN A 164 30.44 4.50 1.73
N HIS A 165 29.14 4.34 1.47
CA HIS A 165 28.30 5.44 1.01
C HIS A 165 27.93 6.40 2.14
N ARG A 166 28.05 7.71 1.86
CA ARG A 166 27.64 8.76 2.78
C ARG A 166 26.17 8.58 3.18
N ALA A 167 25.91 8.63 4.49
CA ALA A 167 24.60 8.41 5.11
C ALA A 167 24.10 6.95 5.14
N CYS A 168 24.90 5.97 4.71
CA CYS A 168 24.60 4.57 4.99
C CYS A 168 25.20 4.19 6.36
N GLY A 169 24.34 3.78 7.28
CA GLY A 169 24.74 3.24 8.58
C GLY A 169 24.13 1.88 8.79
N TRP A 170 24.47 1.22 9.90
CA TRP A 170 23.95 -0.12 10.23
C TRP A 170 22.43 -0.20 10.27
N GLY A 171 21.74 0.86 10.69
CA GLY A 171 20.28 0.91 10.62
C GLY A 171 19.74 0.79 9.18
N THR A 172 20.44 1.35 8.20
CA THR A 172 20.07 1.24 6.77
C THR A 172 20.36 -0.16 6.22
N ILE A 173 21.46 -0.78 6.65
CA ILE A 173 21.76 -2.18 6.31
C ILE A 173 20.69 -3.13 6.87
N SER A 174 20.31 -2.94 8.13
CA SER A 174 19.26 -3.72 8.78
C SER A 174 17.90 -3.53 8.10
N GLU A 175 17.60 -2.30 7.66
CA GLU A 175 16.39 -2.01 6.89
C GLU A 175 16.37 -2.77 5.55
N ILE A 176 17.49 -2.81 4.81
CA ILE A 176 17.61 -3.59 3.56
C ILE A 176 17.33 -5.07 3.82
N GLN A 177 17.89 -5.64 4.89
CA GLN A 177 17.68 -7.04 5.22
C GLN A 177 16.24 -7.35 5.59
N GLN A 178 15.60 -6.51 6.41
CA GLN A 178 14.19 -6.65 6.72
C GLN A 178 13.32 -6.56 5.45
N LEU A 179 13.66 -5.68 4.50
CA LEU A 179 12.96 -5.60 3.22
C LEU A 179 13.14 -6.88 2.39
N ILE A 180 14.35 -7.45 2.35
CA ILE A 180 14.62 -8.72 1.68
C ILE A 180 13.83 -9.85 2.33
N GLU A 181 13.85 -9.97 3.66
CA GLU A 181 13.11 -11.00 4.39
C GLU A 181 11.60 -10.92 4.15
N ARG A 182 11.03 -9.72 4.20
CA ARG A 182 9.61 -9.46 3.87
C ARG A 182 9.29 -9.76 2.41
N ALA A 183 10.19 -9.42 1.49
CA ALA A 183 10.00 -9.76 0.08
C ALA A 183 10.02 -11.27 -0.15
N VAL A 184 10.96 -11.98 0.49
CA VAL A 184 11.09 -13.44 0.41
C VAL A 184 9.88 -14.16 1.03
N SER A 185 9.27 -13.60 2.08
CA SER A 185 8.04 -14.16 2.65
C SER A 185 6.80 -13.98 1.75
N GLY A 186 6.94 -13.31 0.60
CA GLY A 186 5.84 -13.05 -0.34
C GLY A 186 4.97 -11.85 0.06
N GLU A 187 5.40 -11.03 1.03
CA GLU A 187 4.63 -9.86 1.48
C GLU A 187 4.30 -8.91 0.33
N PHE A 188 5.20 -8.79 -0.64
CA PHE A 188 5.11 -7.89 -1.79
C PHE A 188 4.69 -8.59 -3.08
N ASP A 189 4.31 -9.87 -3.03
CA ASP A 189 3.98 -10.66 -4.21
C ASP A 189 2.64 -10.24 -4.81
N VAL A 190 2.70 -9.73 -6.03
CA VAL A 190 1.54 -9.29 -6.81
C VAL A 190 0.81 -10.47 -7.47
N ALA A 191 1.50 -11.58 -7.73
CA ALA A 191 0.91 -12.75 -8.37
C ALA A 191 -0.13 -13.45 -7.49
N GLN A 192 -0.09 -13.21 -6.18
CA GLN A 192 -1.06 -13.74 -5.20
C GLN A 192 -2.36 -12.95 -5.13
N ILE A 193 -2.47 -11.83 -5.85
CA ILE A 193 -3.71 -11.03 -5.84
C ILE A 193 -4.77 -11.78 -6.65
N GLU A 194 -5.73 -12.36 -5.94
CA GLU A 194 -6.95 -12.86 -6.54
C GLU A 194 -7.92 -11.70 -6.79
N GLU A 195 -8.30 -11.47 -8.04
CA GLU A 195 -9.18 -10.34 -8.37
C GLU A 195 -10.46 -10.38 -7.53
N ALA A 196 -11.11 -11.54 -7.40
CA ALA A 196 -12.33 -11.74 -6.62
C ALA A 196 -12.19 -11.28 -5.15
N ALA A 197 -11.02 -11.47 -4.54
CA ALA A 197 -10.74 -11.12 -3.14
C ALA A 197 -10.08 -9.74 -2.98
N ALA A 198 -9.74 -9.04 -4.07
CA ALA A 198 -8.93 -7.83 -4.05
C ALA A 198 -9.48 -6.72 -3.13
N ALA A 199 -10.81 -6.53 -3.08
CA ALA A 199 -11.41 -5.53 -2.20
C ALA A 199 -11.16 -5.86 -0.71
N ALA A 200 -11.47 -7.09 -0.29
CA ALA A 200 -11.29 -7.54 1.09
C ALA A 200 -9.81 -7.52 1.51
N GLU A 201 -8.93 -7.95 0.61
CA GLU A 201 -7.49 -7.92 0.84
C GLU A 201 -6.98 -6.49 1.02
N LEU A 202 -7.38 -5.55 0.13
CA LEU A 202 -7.01 -4.15 0.26
C LEU A 202 -7.42 -3.58 1.61
N LEU A 203 -8.66 -3.81 2.05
CA LEU A 203 -9.13 -3.27 3.33
C LEU A 203 -8.29 -3.81 4.50
N SER A 204 -8.00 -5.11 4.51
CA SER A 204 -7.15 -5.73 5.53
C SER A 204 -5.74 -5.13 5.55
N LEU A 205 -5.10 -4.97 4.38
CA LEU A 205 -3.78 -4.37 4.27
C LEU A 205 -3.78 -2.91 4.74
N LEU A 206 -4.84 -2.14 4.45
CA LEU A 206 -4.98 -0.76 4.91
C LEU A 206 -5.14 -0.66 6.43
N GLU A 207 -5.89 -1.55 7.09
CA GLU A 207 -5.97 -1.55 8.55
C GLU A 207 -4.63 -1.85 9.21
N GLN A 208 -3.94 -2.87 8.72
CA GLN A 208 -2.62 -3.23 9.22
C GLN A 208 -1.62 -2.10 8.96
N ALA A 209 -1.71 -1.43 7.81
CA ALA A 209 -0.87 -0.26 7.50
C ALA A 209 -1.18 0.92 8.43
N LEU A 210 -2.45 1.24 8.67
CA LEU A 210 -2.87 2.26 9.63
C LEU A 210 -2.40 1.95 11.05
N ALA A 211 -2.36 0.68 11.45
CA ALA A 211 -1.85 0.24 12.74
C ALA A 211 -0.33 0.46 12.88
N LYS A 212 0.43 0.34 11.78
CA LYS A 212 1.88 0.58 11.71
C LYS A 212 2.26 2.08 11.68
N LEU A 213 1.31 2.99 11.42
CA LEU A 213 1.59 4.42 11.38
C LEU A 213 1.88 5.01 12.77
N PRO A 214 2.70 6.08 12.87
CA PRO A 214 2.81 6.88 14.08
C PRO A 214 1.42 7.34 14.56
N LEU A 215 1.18 7.29 15.88
CA LEU A 215 -0.13 7.59 16.47
C LEU A 215 -0.72 8.91 15.97
N ARG A 216 0.11 9.95 15.88
CA ARG A 216 -0.28 11.29 15.40
C ARG A 216 -0.75 11.26 13.95
N ASP A 217 0.03 10.66 13.07
CA ASP A 217 -0.26 10.60 11.63
C ASP A 217 -1.52 9.76 11.38
N ARG A 218 -1.68 8.66 12.12
CA ARG A 218 -2.91 7.86 12.13
C ARG A 218 -4.12 8.70 12.52
N GLN A 219 -4.03 9.49 13.59
CA GLN A 219 -5.14 10.36 14.01
C GLN A 219 -5.49 11.41 12.94
N PHE A 220 -4.50 11.95 12.21
CA PHE A 220 -4.77 12.90 11.13
C PHE A 220 -5.53 12.24 9.99
N VAL A 221 -5.13 11.02 9.61
CA VAL A 221 -5.84 10.26 8.57
C VAL A 221 -7.25 9.95 9.01
N LEU A 222 -7.44 9.41 10.22
CA LEU A 222 -8.76 9.05 10.75
C LEU A 222 -9.69 10.27 10.83
N ALA A 223 -9.20 11.39 11.36
CA ALA A 223 -9.95 12.65 11.40
C ALA A 223 -10.34 13.17 10.02
N ARG A 224 -9.47 12.99 9.01
CA ARG A 224 -9.69 13.45 7.64
C ARG A 224 -10.70 12.60 6.89
N ILE A 225 -10.77 11.29 7.16
CA ILE A 225 -11.73 10.36 6.56
C ILE A 225 -13.02 10.22 7.39
N GLY A 226 -13.16 10.97 8.49
CA GLY A 226 -14.34 10.90 9.36
C GLY A 226 -14.45 9.59 10.15
N ALA A 227 -13.33 8.88 10.36
CA ALA A 227 -13.30 7.66 11.15
C ALA A 227 -13.16 7.97 12.65
N GLN A 228 -13.97 7.34 13.48
CA GLN A 228 -13.94 7.54 14.92
C GLN A 228 -12.74 6.82 15.55
N THR A 229 -11.98 7.52 16.39
CA THR A 229 -10.93 6.93 17.22
C THR A 229 -11.47 6.80 18.65
N GLY A 230 -12.29 5.78 18.92
CA GLY A 230 -12.74 5.56 20.29
C GLY A 230 -13.79 4.47 20.44
N ASN A 231 -13.71 3.73 21.54
CA ASN A 231 -14.68 2.72 21.99
C ASN A 231 -16.02 3.32 22.48
N GLY A 232 -16.26 4.61 22.21
CA GLY A 232 -17.45 5.33 22.65
C GLY A 232 -18.62 4.96 21.74
N ARG A 233 -19.47 4.04 22.24
CA ARG A 233 -20.73 3.58 21.63
C ARG A 233 -21.76 4.71 21.50
N SER A 234 -21.48 5.72 20.70
CA SER A 234 -22.53 6.52 20.08
C SER A 234 -22.59 6.15 18.60
N PRO A 235 -23.20 4.99 18.27
CA PRO A 235 -23.47 4.64 16.89
C PRO A 235 -24.38 5.73 16.30
N GLY A 236 -23.85 6.52 15.36
CA GLY A 236 -24.61 7.56 14.65
C GLY A 236 -24.01 8.96 14.68
N ALA A 237 -22.94 9.22 15.45
CA ALA A 237 -22.19 10.45 15.32
C ALA A 237 -21.08 10.26 14.26
N ASP A 238 -21.46 10.20 12.98
CA ASP A 238 -20.50 10.35 11.89
C ASP A 238 -19.76 11.66 12.12
N LEU A 239 -18.49 11.56 12.52
CA LEU A 239 -17.63 12.71 12.67
C LEU A 239 -17.49 13.32 11.28
N LEU A 240 -18.01 14.54 11.14
CA LEU A 240 -17.78 15.37 9.96
C LEU A 240 -16.30 15.32 9.60
N CYS A 241 -16.02 15.02 8.32
CA CYS A 241 -14.66 15.01 7.81
C CYS A 241 -14.02 16.36 8.12
N LEU A 242 -13.01 16.36 8.99
CA LEU A 242 -12.38 17.61 9.39
C LEU A 242 -11.54 18.15 8.23
N SER A 243 -11.68 19.45 8.00
CA SER A 243 -10.80 20.18 7.10
C SER A 243 -9.37 20.21 7.65
N TYR A 244 -8.39 20.41 6.76
CA TYR A 244 -6.98 20.56 7.17
C TYR A 244 -6.78 21.73 8.15
N ALA A 245 -7.60 22.78 8.08
CA ALA A 245 -7.54 23.92 9.00
C ALA A 245 -8.06 23.54 10.39
N GLU A 246 -9.14 22.76 10.49
CA GLU A 246 -9.66 22.27 11.77
C GLU A 246 -8.71 21.30 12.44
N ILE A 247 -8.15 20.35 11.69
CA ILE A 247 -7.09 19.46 12.20
C ILE A 247 -5.89 20.30 12.66
N GLY A 248 -5.49 21.30 11.87
CA GLY A 248 -4.42 22.22 12.24
C GLY A 248 -4.66 22.90 13.59
N ARG A 249 -5.85 23.48 13.78
CA ARG A 249 -6.24 24.11 15.06
C ARG A 249 -6.20 23.13 16.23
N ARG A 250 -6.70 21.91 16.06
CA ARG A 250 -6.72 20.89 17.13
C ARG A 250 -5.33 20.44 17.58
N TYR A 251 -4.35 20.47 16.68
CA TYR A 251 -2.99 19.95 16.95
C TYR A 251 -1.90 21.04 16.96
N GLY A 252 -2.27 22.31 16.99
CA GLY A 252 -1.31 23.43 16.98
C GLY A 252 -0.44 23.49 15.71
N LEU A 253 -1.01 23.16 14.55
CA LEU A 253 -0.33 23.14 13.26
C LEU A 253 -1.01 24.06 12.24
N THR A 254 -0.23 24.53 11.26
CA THR A 254 -0.79 25.24 10.11
C THR A 254 -1.49 24.27 9.15
N ARG A 255 -2.49 24.78 8.43
CA ARG A 255 -3.20 24.03 7.36
C ARG A 255 -2.23 23.37 6.38
N ALA A 256 -1.23 24.12 5.91
CA ALA A 256 -0.24 23.63 4.95
C ALA A 256 0.61 22.50 5.51
N ARG A 257 0.98 22.58 6.81
CA ARG A 257 1.74 21.52 7.46
C ARG A 257 0.91 20.24 7.58
N VAL A 258 -0.36 20.34 7.99
CA VAL A 258 -1.27 19.17 8.05
C VAL A 258 -1.43 18.55 6.68
N HIS A 259 -1.66 19.35 5.64
CA HIS A 259 -1.78 18.85 4.27
C HIS A 259 -0.53 18.08 3.82
N LYS A 260 0.67 18.61 4.11
CA LYS A 260 1.94 17.95 3.80
C LYS A 260 2.12 16.63 4.56
N VAL A 261 1.81 16.62 5.86
CA VAL A 261 1.87 15.39 6.67
C VAL A 261 0.90 14.35 6.12
N PHE A 262 -0.35 14.74 5.88
CA PHE A 262 -1.36 13.85 5.32
C PHE A 262 -0.95 13.25 3.97
N GLY A 263 -0.42 14.06 3.05
CA GLY A 263 0.11 13.57 1.76
C GLY A 263 1.24 12.56 1.94
N ASN A 264 2.22 12.86 2.78
CA ASN A 264 3.31 11.93 3.09
C ASN A 264 2.81 10.63 3.72
N THR A 265 1.79 10.70 4.59
CA THR A 265 1.18 9.53 5.22
C THR A 265 0.44 8.67 4.20
N LEU A 266 -0.30 9.26 3.25
CA LEU A 266 -0.92 8.51 2.16
C LEU A 266 0.11 7.83 1.26
N ASP A 267 1.19 8.54 0.91
CA ASP A 267 2.30 7.96 0.15
C ASP A 267 2.94 6.78 0.90
N SER A 268 3.04 6.89 2.23
CA SER A 268 3.55 5.81 3.09
C SER A 268 2.57 4.63 3.10
N LEU A 269 1.27 4.86 3.27
CA LEU A 269 0.23 3.83 3.22
C LEU A 269 0.24 3.07 1.89
N ARG A 270 0.45 3.76 0.77
CA ARG A 270 0.57 3.11 -0.55
C ARG A 270 1.80 2.21 -0.66
N LYS A 271 2.87 2.51 0.07
CA LYS A 271 4.16 1.79 -0.02
C LYS A 271 4.38 0.75 1.06
N ILE A 272 3.64 0.78 2.18
CA ILE A 272 3.84 -0.14 3.34
C ILE A 272 3.87 -1.61 2.90
N TRP A 273 3.08 -1.97 1.90
CA TRP A 273 2.99 -3.33 1.33
C TRP A 273 3.55 -3.41 -0.10
N GLY A 274 4.49 -2.51 -0.44
CA GLY A 274 5.14 -2.52 -1.75
C GLY A 274 4.16 -2.28 -2.91
N PRO A 275 4.34 -2.97 -4.06
CA PRO A 275 3.48 -2.83 -5.24
C PRO A 275 2.06 -3.41 -5.05
N ARG A 276 1.81 -4.15 -3.96
CA ARG A 276 0.56 -4.87 -3.73
C ARG A 276 -0.63 -3.92 -3.56
N VAL A 277 -0.51 -2.88 -2.71
CA VAL A 277 -1.57 -1.89 -2.51
C VAL A 277 -1.89 -1.10 -3.79
N PRO A 278 -0.91 -0.52 -4.52
CA PRO A 278 -1.16 0.10 -5.82
C PRO A 278 -1.85 -0.83 -6.81
N ARG A 279 -1.45 -2.11 -6.87
CA ARG A 279 -2.08 -3.07 -7.77
C ARG A 279 -3.53 -3.37 -7.39
N LEU A 280 -3.82 -3.56 -6.10
CA LEU A 280 -5.18 -3.75 -5.60
C LEU A 280 -6.08 -2.53 -5.89
N LEU A 281 -5.54 -1.32 -5.72
CA LEU A 281 -6.21 -0.08 -6.10
C LEU A 281 -6.52 -0.04 -7.60
N GLU A 282 -5.58 -0.45 -8.46
CA GLU A 282 -5.82 -0.57 -9.89
C GLU A 282 -6.90 -1.61 -10.22
N VAL A 283 -6.94 -2.78 -9.55
CA VAL A 283 -8.02 -3.77 -9.74
C VAL A 283 -9.39 -3.17 -9.38
N ILE A 284 -9.49 -2.46 -8.25
CA ILE A 284 -10.72 -1.76 -7.85
C ILE A 284 -11.11 -0.70 -8.87
N LYS A 285 -10.14 0.10 -9.33
CA LYS A 285 -10.34 1.12 -10.36
C LYS A 285 -10.87 0.51 -11.65
N TRP A 286 -10.25 -0.57 -12.14
CA TRP A 286 -10.69 -1.27 -13.32
C TRP A 286 -12.12 -1.77 -13.18
N ARG A 287 -12.46 -2.43 -12.06
CA ARG A 287 -13.85 -2.86 -11.77
C ARG A 287 -14.85 -1.71 -11.77
N CYS A 288 -14.46 -0.58 -11.20
CA CYS A 288 -15.31 0.60 -11.19
C CYS A 288 -15.54 1.16 -12.61
N LEU A 289 -14.50 1.19 -13.43
CA LEU A 289 -14.57 1.73 -14.78
C LEU A 289 -15.24 0.78 -15.78
N SER A 290 -15.06 -0.53 -15.62
CA SER A 290 -15.60 -1.55 -16.53
C SER A 290 -17.06 -1.87 -16.27
N THR A 291 -17.46 -1.88 -14.99
CA THR A 291 -18.71 -2.52 -14.59
C THR A 291 -19.63 -1.54 -13.87
N ILE A 292 -19.13 -0.84 -12.85
CA ILE A 292 -19.98 -0.12 -11.89
C ILE A 292 -19.32 1.17 -11.40
N CYS A 293 -19.91 2.31 -11.72
CA CYS A 293 -19.39 3.61 -11.31
C CYS A 293 -20.49 4.49 -10.68
N PRO A 294 -20.28 5.10 -9.51
CA PRO A 294 -19.07 5.15 -8.65
C PRO A 294 -18.97 4.04 -7.56
N LEU A 295 -17.78 3.88 -6.96
CA LEU A 295 -17.57 3.09 -5.74
C LEU A 295 -18.34 3.70 -4.56
N THR A 296 -19.38 3.01 -4.10
CA THR A 296 -20.17 3.35 -2.92
C THR A 296 -19.85 2.42 -1.74
N PRO A 297 -20.19 2.81 -0.49
CA PRO A 297 -20.01 1.93 0.67
C PRO A 297 -20.74 0.58 0.53
N GLN A 298 -21.96 0.57 -0.01
CA GLN A 298 -22.76 -0.64 -0.22
C GLN A 298 -22.14 -1.55 -1.28
N LEU A 299 -21.60 -0.96 -2.35
CA LEU A 299 -20.91 -1.71 -3.39
C LEU A 299 -19.62 -2.34 -2.86
N LEU A 300 -18.84 -1.57 -2.08
CA LEU A 300 -17.63 -2.08 -1.44
C LEU A 300 -17.95 -3.24 -0.48
N GLU A 301 -19.02 -3.10 0.31
CA GLU A 301 -19.50 -4.16 1.20
C GLU A 301 -19.87 -5.44 0.43
N LYS A 302 -20.59 -5.32 -0.70
CA LYS A 302 -20.92 -6.45 -1.59
C LYS A 302 -19.66 -7.13 -2.13
N TRP A 303 -18.67 -6.36 -2.55
CA TRP A 303 -17.40 -6.89 -3.07
C TRP A 303 -16.59 -7.62 -1.99
N VAL A 304 -16.61 -7.13 -0.76
CA VAL A 304 -15.97 -7.79 0.38
C VAL A 304 -16.73 -9.07 0.78
N GLY A 305 -18.06 -9.04 0.77
CA GLY A 305 -18.92 -10.16 1.16
C GLY A 305 -18.97 -11.32 0.15
N SER A 306 -18.68 -11.07 -1.13
CA SER A 306 -18.70 -12.10 -2.18
C SER A 306 -17.72 -13.26 -1.94
N ARG A 307 -16.68 -13.05 -1.12
CA ARG A 307 -15.69 -14.07 -0.73
C ARG A 307 -16.30 -15.19 0.15
N ALA A 308 -17.37 -14.91 0.89
CA ALA A 308 -17.95 -15.87 1.84
C ALA A 308 -18.67 -17.05 1.15
N VAL A 309 -18.97 -16.94 -0.14
CA VAL A 309 -19.72 -17.99 -0.87
C VAL A 309 -18.83 -19.18 -1.26
N CYS A 310 -17.53 -18.98 -1.39
CA CYS A 310 -16.60 -20.03 -1.86
C CYS A 310 -15.82 -20.74 -0.74
N SER A 311 -15.90 -20.26 0.51
CA SER A 311 -15.23 -20.88 1.66
C SER A 311 -16.27 -21.42 2.63
N SER A 312 -16.38 -22.75 2.70
CA SER A 312 -17.31 -23.45 3.60
C SER A 312 -17.06 -23.07 5.07
N ARG A 313 -17.97 -22.26 5.64
CA ARG A 313 -18.06 -21.74 7.03
C ARG A 313 -17.03 -20.64 7.35
N PRO A 314 -17.45 -19.35 7.36
CA PRO A 314 -18.22 -18.73 8.47
C PRO A 314 -19.43 -17.90 8.00
N THR A 315 -20.24 -17.35 8.92
CA THR A 315 -21.38 -16.49 8.53
C THR A 315 -20.90 -15.12 8.04
N THR A 316 -21.51 -14.56 6.99
CA THR A 316 -21.14 -13.28 6.36
C THR A 316 -21.00 -12.12 7.36
N ARG A 317 -21.73 -12.19 8.49
CA ARG A 317 -21.72 -11.18 9.55
C ARG A 317 -20.38 -11.13 10.30
N ASP A 318 -19.67 -12.25 10.42
CA ASP A 318 -18.42 -12.32 11.20
C ASP A 318 -17.25 -11.66 10.46
N CYS A 319 -17.22 -11.73 9.13
CA CYS A 319 -16.16 -11.11 8.34
C CYS A 319 -16.25 -9.58 8.36
N LEU A 320 -17.44 -9.01 8.28
CA LEU A 320 -17.63 -7.55 8.28
C LEU A 320 -17.32 -6.93 9.64
N ASN A 321 -17.58 -7.66 10.73
CA ASN A 321 -17.24 -7.23 12.09
C ASN A 321 -15.73 -7.21 12.37
N SER A 322 -14.91 -7.79 11.49
CA SER A 322 -13.44 -7.76 11.65
C SER A 322 -12.84 -6.39 11.35
N PHE A 323 -13.52 -5.58 10.54
CA PHE A 323 -13.04 -4.26 10.16
C PHE A 323 -13.41 -3.21 11.20
N ARG A 324 -12.41 -2.43 11.64
CA ARG A 324 -12.53 -1.33 12.60
C ARG A 324 -13.10 -0.06 11.99
N LEU A 325 -12.92 0.13 10.69
CA LEU A 325 -13.42 1.31 9.97
C LEU A 325 -14.78 1.02 9.33
N SER A 326 -15.65 2.04 9.27
CA SER A 326 -16.87 1.95 8.48
C SER A 326 -16.56 1.88 6.98
N MET A 327 -17.44 1.28 6.19
CA MET A 327 -17.29 1.22 4.73
C MET A 327 -17.21 2.61 4.10
N GLU A 328 -17.89 3.59 4.66
CA GLU A 328 -17.78 4.98 4.22
C GLU A 328 -16.38 5.55 4.45
N ALA A 329 -15.78 5.31 5.63
CA ALA A 329 -14.40 5.73 5.90
C ALA A 329 -13.41 5.05 4.95
N TYR A 330 -13.63 3.77 4.59
CA TYR A 330 -12.82 3.10 3.58
C TYR A 330 -12.94 3.71 2.19
N VAL A 331 -14.16 4.00 1.72
CA VAL A 331 -14.35 4.65 0.41
C VAL A 331 -13.65 6.01 0.38
N ARG A 332 -13.71 6.79 1.47
CA ARG A 332 -12.97 8.06 1.59
C ARG A 332 -11.45 7.84 1.59
N LEU A 333 -10.96 6.81 2.27
CA LEU A 333 -9.53 6.48 2.29
C LEU A 333 -9.04 6.04 0.91
N ILE A 334 -9.78 5.17 0.22
CA ILE A 334 -9.48 4.73 -1.14
C ILE A 334 -9.44 5.94 -2.09
N ALA A 335 -10.44 6.82 -2.01
CA ALA A 335 -10.48 8.06 -2.79
C ALA A 335 -9.28 8.98 -2.52
N ALA A 336 -8.78 8.99 -1.29
CA ALA A 336 -7.61 9.77 -0.90
C ALA A 336 -6.30 9.14 -1.41
N LEU A 337 -6.20 7.81 -1.42
CA LEU A 337 -5.03 7.07 -1.91
C LEU A 337 -4.89 7.13 -3.43
N ASP A 338 -6.01 7.04 -4.15
CA ASP A 338 -6.05 7.19 -5.60
C ASP A 338 -7.26 8.02 -6.03
N LYS A 339 -6.98 9.29 -6.38
CA LYS A 339 -7.97 10.24 -6.89
C LYS A 339 -8.65 9.82 -8.20
N ASN A 340 -8.06 8.89 -8.94
CA ASN A 340 -8.63 8.40 -10.20
C ASN A 340 -9.71 7.33 -9.96
N ILE A 341 -9.87 6.84 -8.72
CA ILE A 341 -10.95 5.91 -8.40
C ILE A 341 -12.23 6.72 -8.20
N PRO A 342 -13.28 6.43 -8.96
CA PRO A 342 -14.54 7.16 -8.88
C PRO A 342 -15.28 6.83 -7.59
N CYS A 343 -15.00 7.53 -6.49
CA CYS A 343 -15.61 7.24 -5.18
C CYS A 343 -16.77 8.18 -4.85
N ARG A 344 -17.84 7.63 -4.28
CA ARG A 344 -18.96 8.37 -3.69
C ARG A 344 -19.19 7.89 -2.25
N PRO A 345 -18.44 8.43 -1.28
CA PRO A 345 -18.51 7.99 0.11
C PRO A 345 -19.84 8.36 0.78
N GLU A 346 -20.39 9.53 0.47
CA GLU A 346 -21.53 10.11 1.17
C GLU A 346 -22.82 10.01 0.36
N THR A 347 -23.93 9.75 1.04
CA THR A 347 -25.27 9.85 0.46
C THR A 347 -25.83 11.28 0.50
N ASN A 348 -25.39 12.15 1.42
CA ASN A 348 -26.19 13.35 1.79
C ASN A 348 -25.46 14.70 1.98
N HIS A 349 -24.13 14.81 1.83
CA HIS A 349 -23.48 16.11 2.00
C HIS A 349 -23.43 16.92 0.71
N LYS A 350 -24.21 18.02 0.68
CA LYS A 350 -24.14 19.04 -0.36
C LYS A 350 -22.77 19.73 -0.25
N LEU A 351 -21.92 19.55 -1.26
CA LEU A 351 -20.68 20.31 -1.38
C LEU A 351 -21.01 21.81 -1.58
N PRO A 352 -20.27 22.74 -0.96
CA PRO A 352 -20.56 24.17 -1.08
C PRO A 352 -20.25 24.71 -2.48
N ARG A 353 -21.21 25.49 -2.98
CA ARG A 353 -21.27 26.39 -4.16
C ARG A 353 -20.52 25.97 -5.44
N ILE A 354 -21.38 25.79 -6.45
CA ILE A 354 -21.17 25.49 -7.86
C ILE A 354 -20.48 26.68 -8.55
N ASP A 355 -19.29 26.45 -9.09
CA ASP A 355 -18.70 27.33 -10.11
C ASP A 355 -19.59 27.31 -11.38
N ASP A 356 -19.74 28.44 -12.09
CA ASP A 356 -20.49 28.56 -13.37
C ASP A 356 -20.45 27.33 -14.33
N PRO A 357 -19.29 26.66 -14.59
CA PRO A 357 -19.24 25.47 -15.44
C PRO A 357 -20.07 24.28 -14.94
N VAL A 358 -20.34 24.19 -13.64
CA VAL A 358 -21.15 23.12 -13.04
C VAL A 358 -22.63 23.38 -13.26
N GLY A 359 -23.09 24.64 -13.26
CA GLY A 359 -24.48 24.99 -13.56
C GLY A 359 -24.87 24.60 -14.99
N GLN A 360 -24.01 24.89 -15.96
CA GLN A 360 -24.23 24.47 -17.36
C GLN A 360 -24.28 22.94 -17.51
N PHE A 361 -23.45 22.23 -16.74
CA PHE A 361 -23.42 20.77 -16.74
C PHE A 361 -24.70 20.19 -16.16
N ASP A 362 -25.19 20.73 -15.05
CA ASP A 362 -26.42 20.29 -14.41
C ASP A 362 -27.62 20.44 -15.36
N LEU A 363 -27.74 21.59 -16.04
CA LEU A 363 -28.79 21.81 -17.04
C LEU A 363 -28.68 20.83 -18.23
N THR A 364 -27.47 20.61 -18.73
CA THR A 364 -27.23 19.69 -19.85
C THR A 364 -27.56 18.25 -19.45
N LEU A 365 -27.15 17.83 -18.25
CA LEU A 365 -27.46 16.51 -17.71
C LEU A 365 -28.98 16.34 -17.49
N ALA A 366 -29.65 17.35 -16.92
CA ALA A 366 -31.10 17.32 -16.73
C ALA A 366 -31.84 17.18 -18.08
N HIS A 367 -31.35 17.82 -19.15
CA HIS A 367 -31.90 17.64 -20.49
C HIS A 367 -31.75 16.19 -20.98
N VAL A 368 -30.55 15.61 -20.88
CA VAL A 368 -30.29 14.21 -21.25
C VAL A 368 -31.19 13.23 -20.48
N VAL A 369 -31.42 13.50 -19.19
CA VAL A 369 -32.31 12.68 -18.36
C VAL A 369 -33.77 12.82 -18.81
N ARG A 370 -34.24 14.02 -19.18
CA ARG A 370 -35.60 14.23 -19.74
C ARG A 370 -35.80 13.48 -21.04
N GLU A 371 -34.85 13.57 -21.97
CA GLU A 371 -34.91 12.85 -23.26
C GLU A 371 -34.94 11.33 -23.08
N ALA A 372 -34.34 10.80 -22.00
CA ALA A 372 -34.38 9.39 -21.66
C ALA A 372 -35.66 8.94 -20.93
N GLY A 373 -36.68 9.80 -20.82
CA GLY A 373 -37.93 9.47 -20.12
C GLY A 373 -37.87 9.69 -18.60
N GLY A 374 -36.94 10.53 -18.12
CA GLY A 374 -36.84 10.99 -16.73
C GLY A 374 -35.88 10.19 -15.85
N GLN A 375 -35.34 9.07 -16.34
CA GLN A 375 -34.33 8.26 -15.65
C GLN A 375 -33.32 7.71 -16.66
N ILE A 376 -32.05 7.68 -16.29
CA ILE A 376 -30.98 7.15 -17.14
C ILE A 376 -29.87 6.57 -16.26
N THR A 377 -29.17 5.53 -16.69
CA THR A 377 -28.02 5.03 -15.90
C THR A 377 -26.87 6.03 -15.93
N VAL A 378 -26.06 6.08 -14.86
CA VAL A 378 -24.88 6.97 -14.80
C VAL A 378 -23.92 6.73 -15.96
N ALA A 379 -23.72 5.46 -16.33
CA ALA A 379 -22.88 5.08 -17.46
C ALA A 379 -23.43 5.61 -18.80
N GLU A 380 -24.75 5.52 -19.01
CA GLU A 380 -25.37 6.05 -20.23
C GLU A 380 -25.37 7.58 -20.27
N ALA A 381 -25.62 8.25 -19.15
CA ALA A 381 -25.48 9.70 -19.04
C ALA A 381 -24.07 10.16 -19.42
N TYR A 382 -23.03 9.47 -18.93
CA TYR A 382 -21.64 9.74 -19.30
C TYR A 382 -21.41 9.55 -20.81
N ARG A 383 -21.88 8.44 -21.39
CA ARG A 383 -21.73 8.15 -22.83
C ARG A 383 -22.38 9.22 -23.70
N ARG A 384 -23.58 9.69 -23.33
CA ARG A 384 -24.29 10.75 -24.06
C ARG A 384 -23.61 12.10 -23.95
N LEU A 385 -23.16 12.48 -22.77
CA LEU A 385 -22.48 13.76 -22.55
C LEU A 385 -21.07 13.80 -23.16
N SER A 386 -20.39 12.67 -23.23
CA SER A 386 -19.04 12.55 -23.80
C SER A 386 -19.04 12.35 -25.32
N HIS A 387 -20.23 12.26 -25.95
CA HIS A 387 -20.34 11.93 -27.37
C HIS A 387 -19.73 13.05 -28.25
N PRO A 388 -18.99 12.72 -29.33
CA PRO A 388 -18.31 13.71 -30.18
C PRO A 388 -19.22 14.76 -30.81
N GLY A 389 -20.52 14.46 -30.94
CA GLY A 389 -21.54 15.39 -31.44
C GLY A 389 -21.90 16.52 -30.46
N GLY A 390 -21.63 16.38 -29.16
CA GLY A 390 -21.93 17.39 -28.15
C GLY A 390 -20.88 18.50 -28.15
N ARG A 391 -21.29 19.78 -28.28
CA ARG A 391 -20.35 20.92 -28.35
C ARG A 391 -19.65 21.23 -27.01
N HIS A 392 -20.26 20.87 -25.89
CA HIS A 392 -19.85 21.40 -24.57
C HIS A 392 -18.89 20.50 -23.78
N TYR A 393 -18.82 19.19 -24.07
CA TYR A 393 -18.14 18.22 -23.20
C TYR A 393 -17.26 17.18 -23.94
N ARG A 394 -16.74 17.51 -25.13
CA ARG A 394 -15.88 16.61 -25.95
C ARG A 394 -14.66 16.00 -25.25
N ARG A 395 -14.21 16.56 -24.12
CA ARG A 395 -13.06 16.07 -23.34
C ARG A 395 -13.44 15.73 -21.89
N LEU A 396 -14.69 15.35 -21.67
CA LEU A 396 -15.15 15.00 -20.34
C LEU A 396 -14.57 13.64 -19.92
N THR A 397 -13.59 13.66 -19.03
CA THR A 397 -13.09 12.45 -18.39
C THR A 397 -14.13 11.91 -17.41
N VAL A 398 -14.13 10.60 -17.16
CA VAL A 398 -15.01 9.97 -16.16
C VAL A 398 -14.84 10.64 -14.78
N GLU A 399 -13.60 10.95 -14.40
CA GLU A 399 -13.30 11.66 -13.14
C GLU A 399 -14.00 13.02 -13.08
N LYS A 400 -13.87 13.84 -14.12
CA LYS A 400 -14.48 15.17 -14.18
C LYS A 400 -16.00 15.08 -14.21
N PHE A 401 -16.56 14.11 -14.95
CA PHE A 401 -18.00 13.86 -14.97
C PHE A 401 -18.56 13.58 -13.57
N LEU A 402 -17.92 12.68 -12.83
CA LEU A 402 -18.38 12.30 -11.50
C LEU A 402 -18.16 13.40 -10.48
N GLN A 403 -17.06 14.14 -10.60
CA GLN A 403 -16.83 15.33 -9.78
C GLN A 403 -17.96 16.34 -9.98
N MET A 404 -18.35 16.60 -11.23
CA MET A 404 -19.46 17.50 -11.54
C MET A 404 -20.81 16.95 -11.07
N LEU A 405 -21.06 15.64 -11.21
CA LEU A 405 -22.24 14.95 -10.68
C LEU A 405 -22.42 15.05 -9.16
N ARG A 406 -21.37 15.39 -8.40
CA ARG A 406 -21.50 15.64 -6.95
C ARG A 406 -22.06 17.02 -6.64
N CYS A 407 -22.04 17.91 -7.62
CA CYS A 407 -22.40 19.31 -7.47
C CYS A 407 -23.69 19.68 -8.23
N VAL A 408 -24.42 18.70 -8.80
CA VAL A 408 -25.68 18.95 -9.52
C VAL A 408 -26.87 19.15 -8.57
N GLU A 409 -27.77 20.07 -8.93
CA GLU A 409 -28.97 20.40 -8.17
C GLU A 409 -30.26 19.86 -8.82
N CYS A 410 -30.33 19.85 -10.15
CA CYS A 410 -31.53 19.47 -10.89
C CYS A 410 -31.70 17.94 -10.97
N THR A 411 -30.61 17.20 -10.77
CA THR A 411 -30.59 15.73 -10.84
C THR A 411 -30.21 15.12 -9.50
N VAL A 412 -30.68 13.89 -9.29
CA VAL A 412 -30.33 13.05 -8.14
C VAL A 412 -29.78 11.75 -8.67
N VAL A 413 -28.74 11.22 -8.04
CA VAL A 413 -28.23 9.89 -8.35
C VAL A 413 -28.76 8.96 -7.27
N GLU A 414 -29.64 8.05 -7.69
CA GLU A 414 -30.25 7.02 -6.86
C GLU A 414 -29.43 5.73 -6.97
N PHE A 415 -29.17 5.11 -5.81
CA PHE A 415 -28.43 3.85 -5.68
C PHE A 415 -29.35 2.73 -5.19
N LYS A 416 -30.54 2.59 -5.78
CA LYS A 416 -31.48 1.51 -5.45
C LYS A 416 -30.85 0.15 -5.71
N ASP A 417 -30.15 0.03 -6.83
CA ASP A 417 -29.19 -1.04 -7.11
C ASP A 417 -27.79 -0.41 -7.17
N PRO A 418 -26.85 -0.77 -6.28
CA PRO A 418 -25.50 -0.23 -6.31
C PRO A 418 -24.74 -0.59 -7.59
N GLU A 419 -25.15 -1.61 -8.33
CA GLU A 419 -24.51 -2.02 -9.59
C GLU A 419 -24.99 -1.20 -10.79
N VAL A 420 -26.19 -0.63 -10.70
CA VAL A 420 -26.81 0.15 -11.77
C VAL A 420 -27.31 1.48 -11.21
N PRO A 421 -26.39 2.42 -10.89
CA PRO A 421 -26.80 3.71 -10.37
C PRO A 421 -27.58 4.49 -11.44
N ILE A 422 -28.70 5.08 -11.01
CA ILE A 422 -29.64 5.78 -11.89
C ILE A 422 -29.57 7.27 -11.59
N VAL A 423 -29.43 8.08 -12.62
CA VAL A 423 -29.65 9.53 -12.57
C VAL A 423 -31.11 9.80 -12.88
N SER A 424 -31.81 10.43 -11.93
CA SER A 424 -33.20 10.86 -12.08
C SER A 424 -33.30 12.39 -11.94
N LEU A 425 -34.36 12.96 -12.49
CA LEU A 425 -34.70 14.36 -12.22
C LEU A 425 -35.13 14.49 -10.76
N ARG A 426 -34.63 15.51 -10.07
CA ARG A 426 -35.13 15.82 -8.75
C ARG A 426 -36.62 16.19 -8.89
N PRO A 427 -37.54 15.58 -8.11
CA PRO A 427 -38.92 16.01 -8.12
C PRO A 427 -38.95 17.49 -7.77
N SER A 428 -39.38 18.34 -8.70
CA SER A 428 -39.60 19.74 -8.39
C SER A 428 -40.72 19.79 -7.37
N ASN A 429 -40.41 20.03 -6.09
CA ASN A 429 -41.41 20.47 -5.12
C ASN A 429 -42.10 21.67 -5.78
N GLY A 430 -43.36 21.51 -6.17
CA GLY A 430 -44.03 22.25 -7.25
C GLY A 430 -44.26 23.75 -7.03
N GLY A 431 -43.20 24.52 -6.78
CA GLY A 431 -43.27 25.95 -6.50
C GLY A 431 -42.13 26.80 -7.07
N VAL A 432 -41.10 26.21 -7.68
CA VAL A 432 -40.03 27.00 -8.33
C VAL A 432 -40.21 26.92 -9.84
N LEU A 433 -40.99 27.87 -10.35
CA LEU A 433 -41.05 28.24 -11.76
C LEU A 433 -39.62 28.41 -12.28
N PHE A 434 -39.18 27.55 -13.20
CA PHE A 434 -38.17 27.95 -14.17
C PHE A 434 -38.75 29.17 -14.88
N ARG A 435 -38.30 30.37 -14.51
CA ARG A 435 -38.56 31.57 -15.31
C ARG A 435 -38.04 31.24 -16.70
N ASP A 436 -38.95 31.16 -17.65
CA ASP A 436 -38.64 31.14 -19.06
C ASP A 436 -37.60 32.22 -19.32
N VAL A 437 -36.40 31.80 -19.72
CA VAL A 437 -35.45 32.70 -20.36
C VAL A 437 -36.14 33.10 -21.65
N ALA A 438 -36.77 34.28 -21.60
CA ALA A 438 -37.51 34.85 -22.71
C ALA A 438 -36.58 35.00 -23.92
N GLY A 439 -36.73 34.07 -24.87
CA GLY A 439 -36.22 34.24 -26.22
C GLY A 439 -36.88 35.46 -26.83
N GLN A 440 -36.06 36.46 -27.13
CA GLN A 440 -36.38 37.47 -28.12
C GLN A 440 -36.76 36.75 -29.41
N ASN A 441 -38.04 36.82 -29.78
CA ASN A 441 -38.47 37.08 -31.15
C ASN A 441 -39.98 37.29 -31.16
N GLY A 442 -40.36 38.55 -31.39
CA GLY A 442 -41.74 38.92 -31.63
C GLY A 442 -42.22 38.34 -32.95
N LYS A 443 -43.40 37.71 -32.90
CA LYS A 443 -44.50 37.92 -33.86
C LYS A 443 -45.74 37.23 -33.31
N SER A 444 -46.72 38.05 -33.01
CA SER A 444 -48.07 37.70 -32.58
C SER A 444 -48.80 36.92 -33.68
N SER A 445 -49.46 35.82 -33.28
CA SER A 445 -50.49 35.17 -34.09
C SER A 445 -51.46 34.43 -33.15
N THR A 446 -52.57 35.12 -32.89
CA THR A 446 -53.95 34.62 -32.82
C THR A 446 -54.23 33.20 -32.34
N ALA A 447 -55.02 33.18 -31.26
CA ALA A 447 -55.65 32.03 -30.64
C ALA A 447 -56.42 31.13 -31.62
N ARG A 448 -56.17 29.82 -31.54
CA ARG A 448 -57.10 28.79 -32.00
C ARG A 448 -57.28 27.74 -30.91
N LYS A 449 -58.45 27.79 -30.30
CA LYS A 449 -58.97 26.86 -29.30
C LYS A 449 -59.19 25.50 -29.97
N VAL A 450 -58.32 24.52 -29.71
CA VAL A 450 -58.49 23.13 -30.16
C VAL A 450 -58.79 22.28 -28.92
N ARG A 451 -59.99 21.69 -28.93
CA ARG A 451 -60.45 20.70 -27.96
C ARG A 451 -59.60 19.44 -28.08
N SER A 452 -58.96 19.02 -27.00
CA SER A 452 -58.32 17.71 -26.87
C SER A 452 -59.32 16.71 -26.25
N ASN A 453 -59.93 15.89 -27.09
CA ASN A 453 -60.46 14.59 -26.69
C ASN A 453 -59.37 13.55 -26.98
N LEU A 454 -58.86 12.88 -25.94
CA LEU A 454 -58.12 11.62 -26.10
C LEU A 454 -58.46 10.72 -24.89
N PRO A 455 -58.71 9.41 -25.11
CA PRO A 455 -59.28 8.52 -24.13
C PRO A 455 -58.22 7.87 -23.23
N ALA A 456 -58.66 7.49 -22.04
CA ALA A 456 -57.91 6.71 -21.07
C ALA A 456 -57.48 5.36 -21.66
N ILE A 457 -56.17 5.11 -21.69
CA ILE A 457 -55.60 3.79 -21.97
C ILE A 457 -55.44 3.06 -20.63
N GLN A 458 -56.33 2.09 -20.39
CA GLN A 458 -56.13 1.01 -19.42
C GLN A 458 -55.10 0.03 -20.01
N PHE A 459 -54.00 -0.22 -19.30
CA PHE A 459 -53.09 -1.32 -19.62
C PHE A 459 -53.29 -2.50 -18.67
N LEU A 460 -53.60 -3.62 -19.31
CA LEU A 460 -53.80 -4.95 -18.74
C LEU A 460 -52.53 -5.49 -18.09
N ARG A 461 -52.76 -6.16 -16.96
CA ARG A 461 -51.81 -6.90 -16.15
C ARG A 461 -52.19 -8.37 -16.25
N THR A 462 -51.46 -9.16 -17.03
CA THR A 462 -51.42 -10.63 -16.85
C THR A 462 -50.16 -11.21 -17.47
N ALA A 463 -49.44 -11.95 -16.63
CA ALA A 463 -48.17 -12.57 -16.91
C ALA A 463 -48.34 -13.85 -17.73
N SER A 464 -47.40 -14.06 -18.65
CA SER A 464 -47.13 -15.31 -19.35
C SER A 464 -46.48 -16.30 -18.39
N ALA A 465 -47.11 -17.45 -18.19
CA ALA A 465 -46.54 -18.61 -17.51
C ALA A 465 -46.31 -19.75 -18.52
N ASN A 466 -45.17 -20.42 -18.34
CA ASN A 466 -44.86 -21.79 -18.76
C ASN A 466 -44.64 -22.07 -20.26
N ALA A 467 -43.36 -22.18 -20.63
CA ALA A 467 -42.93 -23.08 -21.68
C ALA A 467 -41.55 -23.69 -21.33
N LYS A 468 -41.48 -25.02 -21.51
CA LYS A 468 -40.29 -25.88 -21.68
C LYS A 468 -39.71 -26.55 -20.43
N GLN A 469 -40.29 -27.72 -20.16
CA GLN A 469 -39.57 -28.89 -19.67
C GLN A 469 -39.92 -30.05 -20.63
N SER A 470 -38.94 -30.56 -21.38
CA SER A 470 -39.03 -31.89 -21.99
C SER A 470 -37.61 -32.41 -22.24
N GLU A 471 -37.32 -33.51 -21.57
CA GLU A 471 -36.14 -34.35 -21.69
C GLU A 471 -35.95 -34.89 -23.12
N GLY A 472 -34.71 -35.23 -23.45
CA GLY A 472 -34.35 -35.95 -24.66
C GLY A 472 -32.92 -36.47 -24.57
N ALA A 473 -32.76 -37.61 -23.89
CA ALA A 473 -31.52 -38.38 -23.86
C ALA A 473 -31.13 -38.89 -25.26
N LYS A 474 -29.85 -38.77 -25.64
CA LYS A 474 -29.25 -39.60 -26.68
C LYS A 474 -27.73 -39.73 -26.54
N LEU A 475 -27.35 -40.92 -26.07
CA LEU A 475 -26.26 -41.81 -26.50
C LEU A 475 -24.94 -41.21 -27.04
N MET A 476 -23.86 -41.62 -26.35
CA MET A 476 -22.45 -41.78 -26.76
C MET A 476 -22.23 -42.20 -28.24
N PRO A 477 -21.05 -41.87 -28.81
CA PRO A 477 -19.97 -42.88 -28.81
C PRO A 477 -18.56 -42.36 -28.49
N VAL A 478 -17.96 -43.07 -27.54
CA VAL A 478 -16.59 -43.61 -27.38
C VAL A 478 -15.59 -43.55 -28.59
N CYS A 479 -14.36 -43.10 -28.24
CA CYS A 479 -13.00 -43.45 -28.73
C CYS A 479 -12.42 -42.90 -30.06
N PRO A 480 -11.07 -42.94 -30.28
CA PRO A 480 -9.94 -42.83 -29.35
C PRO A 480 -8.73 -42.00 -29.88
N GLY A 481 -7.81 -41.64 -28.96
CA GLY A 481 -6.36 -41.75 -29.20
C GLY A 481 -5.61 -40.54 -29.79
N LEU A 482 -4.66 -40.00 -29.02
CA LEU A 482 -3.42 -39.47 -29.58
C LEU A 482 -2.27 -39.62 -28.58
N LYS A 483 -1.19 -40.15 -29.12
CA LYS A 483 -0.02 -40.73 -28.46
C LYS A 483 0.94 -39.67 -27.94
N ALA A 484 1.69 -40.08 -26.92
CA ALA A 484 2.93 -39.49 -26.47
C ALA A 484 3.99 -39.46 -27.59
N THR A 485 4.81 -38.40 -27.60
CA THR A 485 6.16 -38.44 -28.19
C THR A 485 7.08 -37.52 -27.40
N THR A 486 7.95 -38.13 -26.61
CA THR A 486 9.28 -37.66 -26.24
C THR A 486 10.21 -37.68 -27.47
N PRO A 487 11.28 -36.88 -27.46
CA PRO A 487 12.62 -37.42 -27.71
C PRO A 487 13.56 -36.99 -26.57
N VAL A 488 14.25 -37.92 -25.90
CA VAL A 488 15.53 -38.55 -26.28
C VAL A 488 16.63 -37.51 -26.53
N THR A 489 17.51 -37.47 -25.52
CA THR A 489 18.87 -36.96 -25.43
C THR A 489 19.76 -37.41 -26.60
N MET A 490 20.60 -36.52 -27.13
CA MET A 490 21.98 -36.82 -27.51
C MET A 490 22.84 -35.55 -27.56
N LEU A 491 24.04 -35.68 -26.98
CA LEU A 491 25.16 -34.74 -26.79
C LEU A 491 25.04 -33.71 -25.66
#